data_AF-A0A914PVV0-F1
#
_entry.id   AF-A0A914PVV0-F1
#
_cell.length_a   1.000
_cell.length_b   1.000
_cell.length_c   1.000
_cell.angle_alpha   90.00
_cell.angle_beta   90.00
_cell.angle_gamma   90.00
#
_symmetry.space_group_name_H-M   'P 1'
#
loop_
_entity.id
_entity.type
_entity.pdbx_description
1 polymer ?
#
loop_
_entity_poly.entity_id
_entity_poly.type
_entity_poly.pdbx_seq_one_letter_code
_entity_poly.pdbx_strand_id
1 'polypeptide(L)'
;MRNELKHGLEEDEVEAYNKLVELLGHMWGFISVQAEMQLKIQKERKKSEKVVFDSEERAFWRLRRPGTSNCLEEPIQKIERKLRKCTAGIYRQEIERLKFGLKTKPWLKAMKASETMVGWCSQFFDYDAFMTASTPANPWTSDDVSLWVINTDL
;
A
#
# COMPACT_ATOMS: atom_id res chain seq x y z
N MET A 1 -22.12 -8.13 29.95
CA MET A 1 -20.81 -7.83 29.32
C MET A 1 -19.66 -8.22 30.26
N ARG A 2 -18.41 -8.28 29.78
CA ARG A 2 -17.23 -8.58 30.62
C ARG A 2 -16.93 -7.42 31.58
N ASN A 3 -16.11 -7.66 32.61
CA ASN A 3 -15.75 -6.64 33.60
C ASN A 3 -15.06 -5.43 32.94
N GLU A 4 -15.70 -4.26 33.04
CA GLU A 4 -15.32 -2.99 32.41
C GLU A 4 -13.99 -2.42 32.90
N LEU A 5 -13.63 -2.62 34.17
CA LEU A 5 -12.37 -2.12 34.73
C LEU A 5 -11.13 -2.79 34.12
N LYS A 6 -11.31 -3.98 33.52
CA LYS A 6 -10.20 -4.77 32.94
C LYS A 6 -10.31 -4.94 31.42
N HIS A 7 -11.51 -4.80 30.86
CA HIS A 7 -11.78 -5.02 29.44
C HIS A 7 -12.65 -3.90 28.84
N GLY A 8 -12.59 -2.71 29.42
CA GLY A 8 -13.25 -1.53 28.88
C GLY A 8 -12.76 -1.21 27.47
N LEU A 9 -13.63 -0.51 26.73
CA LEU A 9 -13.30 0.04 25.43
C LEU A 9 -12.49 1.33 25.62
N GLU A 10 -11.51 1.55 24.74
CA GLU A 10 -10.82 2.83 24.59
C GLU A 10 -11.80 3.90 24.04
N GLU A 11 -11.49 5.19 24.17
CA GLU A 11 -12.42 6.27 23.76
C GLU A 11 -12.82 6.19 22.29
N ASP A 12 -11.87 5.87 21.42
CA ASP A 12 -12.09 5.66 19.98
C ASP A 12 -12.93 4.40 19.71
N GLU A 13 -12.75 3.35 20.51
CA GLU A 13 -13.56 2.13 20.45
C GLU A 13 -15.01 2.39 20.89
N VAL A 14 -15.24 3.27 21.87
CA VAL A 14 -16.58 3.71 22.29
C VAL A 14 -17.26 4.51 21.16
N GLU A 15 -16.53 5.43 20.53
CA GLU A 15 -17.07 6.20 19.40
C GLU A 15 -17.42 5.28 18.22
N ALA A 16 -16.55 4.32 17.89
CA ALA A 16 -16.81 3.32 16.86
C ALA A 16 -18.00 2.43 17.20
N TYR A 17 -18.14 2.00 18.46
CA TYR A 17 -19.29 1.24 18.94
C TYR A 17 -20.60 2.00 18.72
N ASN A 18 -20.66 3.27 19.15
CA ASN A 18 -21.86 4.10 19.00
C ASN A 18 -22.23 4.30 17.52
N LYS A 19 -21.24 4.55 16.64
CA LYS A 19 -21.45 4.63 15.19
C LYS A 19 -22.02 3.33 14.61
N LEU A 20 -21.51 2.18 15.04
CA LEU A 20 -21.98 0.88 14.57
C LEU A 20 -23.38 0.55 15.08
N VAL A 21 -23.73 0.92 16.33
CA VAL A 21 -25.08 0.77 16.88
C VAL A 21 -26.09 1.55 16.04
N GLU A 22 -25.77 2.79 15.70
CA GLU A 22 -26.62 3.64 14.86
C GLU A 22 -26.77 3.06 13.45
N LEU A 23 -25.65 2.75 12.79
CA LEU A 23 -25.61 2.27 11.40
C LEU A 23 -26.26 0.89 11.22
N LEU A 24 -26.06 -0.02 12.19
CA LEU A 24 -26.50 -1.41 12.13
C LEU A 24 -27.69 -1.70 13.04
N GLY A 25 -28.45 -0.68 13.46
CA GLY A 25 -29.57 -0.82 14.39
C GLY A 25 -30.57 -1.92 14.00
N HIS A 26 -30.88 -2.05 12.71
CA HIS A 26 -31.78 -3.08 12.19
C HIS A 26 -31.27 -4.53 12.37
N MET A 27 -29.95 -4.73 12.48
CA MET A 27 -29.32 -6.03 12.76
C MET A 27 -28.89 -6.17 14.22
N TRP A 28 -29.09 -5.16 15.07
CA TRP A 28 -28.48 -5.12 16.40
C TRP A 28 -28.90 -6.29 17.30
N GLY A 29 -30.15 -6.76 17.15
CA GLY A 29 -30.62 -7.96 17.85
C GLY A 29 -29.82 -9.22 17.49
N PHE A 30 -29.51 -9.42 16.20
CA PHE A 30 -28.67 -10.53 15.75
C PHE A 30 -27.23 -10.41 16.28
N ILE A 31 -26.65 -9.21 16.18
CA ILE A 31 -25.28 -8.93 16.66
C ILE A 31 -25.17 -9.21 18.16
N SER A 32 -26.16 -8.78 18.95
CA SER A 32 -26.21 -8.99 20.39
C SER A 32 -26.25 -10.49 20.74
N VAL A 33 -27.12 -11.26 20.08
CA VAL A 33 -27.20 -12.72 20.29
C VAL A 33 -25.88 -13.41 19.93
N GLN A 34 -25.24 -13.03 18.81
CA GLN A 34 -23.94 -13.57 18.43
C GLN A 34 -22.85 -13.24 19.46
N ALA A 35 -22.80 -12.00 19.96
CA ALA A 35 -21.84 -11.58 20.97
C ALA A 35 -22.02 -12.35 22.30
N GLU A 36 -23.26 -12.59 22.72
CA GLU A 36 -23.57 -13.39 23.91
C GLU A 36 -23.14 -14.85 23.76
N MET A 37 -23.38 -15.45 22.58
CA MET A 37 -22.93 -16.81 22.28
C MET A 37 -21.39 -16.92 22.34
N GLN A 38 -20.67 -15.96 21.75
CA GLN A 38 -19.21 -15.91 21.81
C GLN A 38 -18.72 -15.77 23.26
N LEU A 39 -19.36 -14.92 24.07
CA LEU A 39 -19.02 -14.76 25.48
C LEU A 39 -19.23 -16.05 26.28
N LYS A 40 -20.28 -16.82 25.98
CA LYS A 40 -20.54 -18.12 26.62
C LYS A 40 -19.42 -19.12 26.33
N ILE A 41 -19.03 -19.26 25.06
CA ILE A 41 -17.91 -20.12 24.64
C ILE A 41 -16.60 -19.67 25.30
N GLN A 42 -16.35 -18.35 25.32
CA GLN A 42 -15.18 -17.78 25.98
C GLN A 42 -15.12 -18.16 27.46
N LYS A 43 -16.23 -18.13 28.20
CA LYS A 43 -16.27 -18.47 29.63
C LYS A 43 -15.87 -19.91 29.94
N GLU A 44 -16.12 -20.84 29.04
CA GLU A 44 -15.79 -22.27 29.19
C GLU A 44 -14.28 -22.55 29.00
N ARG A 45 -13.51 -21.62 28.41
CA ARG A 45 -12.08 -21.78 28.17
C ARG A 45 -11.21 -21.67 29.43
N LYS A 46 -10.02 -22.28 29.37
CA LYS A 46 -9.01 -22.15 30.43
C LYS A 46 -8.48 -20.71 30.51
N LYS A 47 -7.98 -20.30 31.68
CA LYS A 47 -7.51 -18.93 31.92
C LYS A 47 -6.36 -18.52 30.99
N SER A 48 -5.40 -19.40 30.74
CA SER A 48 -4.28 -19.14 29.82
C SER A 48 -4.76 -18.90 28.39
N GLU A 49 -5.67 -19.75 27.91
CA GLU A 49 -6.24 -19.65 26.56
C GLU A 49 -7.07 -18.37 26.38
N LYS A 50 -7.84 -17.96 27.40
CA LYS A 50 -8.60 -16.70 27.37
C LYS A 50 -7.69 -15.49 27.12
N VAL A 51 -6.52 -15.44 27.76
CA VAL A 51 -5.58 -14.33 27.63
C VAL A 51 -4.99 -14.29 26.22
N VAL A 52 -4.57 -15.44 25.69
CA VAL A 52 -4.02 -15.52 24.32
C VAL A 52 -5.08 -15.09 23.30
N PHE A 53 -6.30 -15.63 23.39
CA PHE A 53 -7.37 -15.32 22.45
C PHE A 53 -7.77 -13.83 22.49
N ASP A 54 -7.91 -13.24 23.69
CA ASP A 54 -8.23 -11.81 23.81
C ASP A 54 -7.13 -10.92 23.21
N SER A 55 -5.86 -11.32 23.38
CA SER A 55 -4.72 -10.62 22.79
C SER A 55 -4.70 -10.74 21.27
N GLU A 56 -4.95 -11.93 20.73
CA GLU A 56 -5.02 -12.17 19.28
C GLU A 56 -6.16 -11.39 18.63
N GLU A 57 -7.34 -11.43 19.23
CA GLU A 57 -8.53 -10.70 18.76
C GLU A 57 -8.28 -9.18 18.79
N ARG A 58 -7.69 -8.64 19.86
CA ARG A 58 -7.30 -7.23 19.93
C ARG A 58 -6.27 -6.86 18.86
N ALA A 59 -5.25 -7.68 18.64
CA ALA A 59 -4.25 -7.43 17.60
C ALA A 59 -4.87 -7.44 16.20
N PHE A 60 -5.79 -8.37 15.93
CA PHE A 60 -6.52 -8.45 14.66
C PHE A 60 -7.28 -7.15 14.35
N TRP A 61 -7.98 -6.60 15.35
CA TRP A 61 -8.76 -5.37 15.19
C TRP A 61 -7.90 -4.11 15.15
N ARG A 62 -6.77 -4.06 15.88
CA ARG A 62 -5.80 -2.95 15.78
C ARG A 62 -5.30 -2.74 14.35
N LEU A 63 -5.09 -3.82 13.59
CA LEU A 63 -4.66 -3.74 12.19
C LEU A 63 -5.71 -3.11 11.25
N ARG A 64 -6.98 -3.13 11.66
CA ARG A 64 -8.14 -2.76 10.82
C ARG A 64 -8.89 -1.56 11.38
N ARG A 65 -8.25 -0.75 12.23
CA ARG A 65 -8.86 0.46 12.78
C ARG A 65 -8.97 1.52 11.67
N PRO A 66 -10.17 2.07 11.40
CA PRO A 66 -10.33 3.21 10.51
C PRO A 66 -9.53 4.43 11.01
N GLY A 67 -8.87 5.16 10.12
CA GLY A 67 -8.17 6.42 10.45
C GLY A 67 -6.71 6.29 10.90
N THR A 68 -6.22 5.06 11.12
CA THR A 68 -4.78 4.78 11.27
C THR A 68 -4.22 4.21 9.98
N SER A 69 -2.93 4.44 9.68
CA SER A 69 -2.26 3.83 8.53
C SER A 69 -2.44 2.31 8.56
N ASN A 70 -3.30 1.82 7.67
CA ASN A 70 -3.67 0.44 7.59
C ASN A 70 -2.75 -0.25 6.59
N CYS A 71 -1.91 -1.19 7.04
CA CYS A 71 -1.01 -1.92 6.14
C CYS A 71 -1.76 -2.84 5.14
N LEU A 72 -3.08 -3.00 5.33
CA LEU A 72 -3.97 -3.72 4.41
C LEU A 72 -4.66 -2.79 3.41
N GLU A 73 -4.44 -1.47 3.48
CA GLU A 73 -4.95 -0.56 2.46
C GLU A 73 -4.27 -0.84 1.13
N GLU A 74 -5.08 -1.23 0.15
CA GLU A 74 -4.61 -1.42 -1.21
C GLU A 74 -4.53 -0.06 -1.90
N PRO A 75 -3.49 0.20 -2.71
CA PRO A 75 -3.42 1.42 -3.51
C PRO A 75 -4.69 1.56 -4.35
N ILE A 76 -5.23 2.78 -4.46
CA ILE A 76 -6.41 3.08 -5.30
C ILE A 76 -6.20 2.61 -6.75
N GLN A 77 -4.95 2.57 -7.20
CA GLN A 77 -4.57 2.13 -8.55
C GLN A 77 -4.56 0.61 -8.73
N LYS A 78 -4.77 -0.18 -7.67
CA LYS A 78 -4.78 -1.63 -7.79
C LYS A 78 -6.06 -2.08 -8.51
N ILE A 79 -5.94 -2.17 -9.83
CA ILE A 79 -6.96 -2.76 -10.68
C ILE A 79 -6.89 -4.27 -10.48
N GLU A 80 -7.87 -4.85 -9.79
CA GLU A 80 -8.04 -6.30 -9.77
C GLU A 80 -8.21 -6.80 -11.20
N ARG A 81 -7.16 -7.44 -11.71
CA ARG A 81 -7.20 -8.09 -13.02
C ARG A 81 -8.07 -9.32 -12.88
N LYS A 82 -9.37 -9.18 -13.17
CA LYS A 82 -10.24 -10.34 -13.40
C LYS A 82 -9.54 -11.24 -14.42
N LEU A 83 -9.31 -12.51 -14.06
CA LEU A 83 -8.81 -13.52 -14.98
C LEU A 83 -9.75 -13.58 -16.17
N ARG A 84 -9.36 -12.96 -17.29
CA ARG A 84 -10.13 -13.00 -18.53
C ARG A 84 -10.04 -14.40 -19.08
N LYS A 85 -11.19 -15.00 -19.44
CA LYS A 85 -11.22 -16.28 -20.16
C LYS A 85 -10.47 -16.09 -21.48
N CYS A 86 -9.41 -16.87 -21.72
CA CYS A 86 -8.69 -16.84 -22.98
C CYS A 86 -9.60 -17.33 -24.12
N THR A 87 -9.91 -16.44 -25.06
CA THR A 87 -10.69 -16.75 -26.26
C THR A 87 -9.77 -16.88 -27.47
N ALA A 88 -10.25 -17.53 -28.54
CA ALA A 88 -9.52 -17.61 -29.81
C ALA A 88 -9.18 -16.23 -30.39
N GLY A 89 -10.01 -15.21 -30.15
CA GLY A 89 -9.73 -13.84 -30.56
C GLY A 89 -8.51 -13.23 -29.85
N ILE A 90 -8.35 -13.50 -28.55
CA ILE A 90 -7.20 -13.03 -27.77
C ILE A 90 -5.90 -13.68 -28.29
N TYR A 91 -5.92 -14.98 -28.58
CA TYR A 91 -4.74 -15.65 -29.14
C TYR A 91 -4.34 -15.11 -30.51
N ARG A 92 -5.32 -14.82 -31.39
CA ARG A 92 -5.03 -14.19 -32.69
C ARG A 92 -4.40 -12.81 -32.52
N GLN A 93 -4.94 -11.98 -31.62
CA GLN A 93 -4.38 -10.66 -31.34
C GLN A 93 -2.96 -10.75 -30.78
N GLU A 94 -2.71 -11.71 -29.89
CA GLU A 94 -1.38 -11.93 -29.31
C GLU A 94 -0.37 -12.41 -30.35
N ILE A 95 -0.78 -13.32 -31.26
CA ILE A 95 0.07 -13.77 -32.38
C ILE A 95 0.47 -12.58 -33.26
N GLU A 96 -0.49 -11.72 -33.63
CA GLU A 96 -0.19 -10.55 -34.46
C GLU A 96 0.71 -9.55 -33.73
N ARG A 97 0.50 -9.33 -32.42
CA ARG A 97 1.38 -8.51 -31.58
C ARG A 97 2.83 -9.05 -31.55
N LEU A 98 2.98 -10.37 -31.40
CA LEU A 98 4.30 -11.02 -31.37
C LEU A 98 4.99 -10.96 -32.72
N LYS A 99 4.29 -11.24 -33.82
CA LYS A 99 4.80 -11.09 -35.19
C LYS A 99 5.27 -9.66 -35.46
N PHE A 100 4.46 -8.67 -35.07
CA PHE A 100 4.82 -7.27 -35.19
C PHE A 100 6.10 -6.95 -34.39
N GLY A 101 6.18 -7.41 -33.13
CA GLY A 101 7.35 -7.20 -32.29
C GLY A 101 8.64 -7.81 -32.87
N LEU A 102 8.56 -8.97 -33.53
CA LEU A 102 9.69 -9.58 -34.24
C LEU A 102 10.12 -8.76 -35.47
N LYS A 103 9.16 -8.15 -36.18
CA LYS A 103 9.42 -7.38 -37.40
C LYS A 103 9.99 -5.99 -37.10
N THR A 104 9.54 -5.32 -36.04
CA THR A 104 9.81 -3.89 -35.84
C THR A 104 10.87 -3.57 -34.81
N LYS A 105 11.27 -4.50 -33.94
CA LYS A 105 12.27 -4.21 -32.91
C LYS A 105 13.69 -4.32 -33.49
N PRO A 106 14.47 -3.22 -33.58
CA PRO A 106 15.90 -3.34 -33.78
C PRO A 106 16.52 -3.92 -32.51
N TRP A 107 17.02 -5.15 -32.60
CA TRP A 107 17.73 -5.79 -31.50
C TRP A 107 19.13 -5.20 -31.40
N LEU A 108 19.32 -4.22 -30.52
CA LEU A 108 20.66 -3.87 -30.07
C LEU A 108 21.15 -4.98 -29.13
N LYS A 109 22.36 -5.50 -29.37
CA LYS A 109 22.98 -6.47 -28.47
C LYS A 109 23.02 -5.87 -27.06
N ALA A 110 22.62 -6.64 -26.05
CA ALA A 110 22.56 -6.17 -24.66
C ALA A 110 23.87 -5.50 -24.20
N MET A 111 25.01 -6.09 -24.55
CA MET A 111 26.32 -5.50 -24.26
C MET A 111 26.50 -4.11 -24.86
N LYS A 112 26.10 -3.91 -26.13
CA LYS A 112 26.21 -2.61 -26.79
C LYS A 112 25.23 -1.59 -26.23
N ALA A 113 24.03 -2.03 -25.83
CA ALA A 113 23.06 -1.19 -25.13
C ALA A 113 23.63 -0.72 -23.79
N SER A 114 24.24 -1.62 -23.01
CA SER A 114 24.89 -1.27 -21.74
C SER A 114 26.06 -0.31 -21.93
N GLU A 115 26.95 -0.54 -22.91
CA GLU A 115 28.05 0.39 -23.23
C GLU A 115 27.53 1.79 -23.56
N THR A 116 26.45 1.87 -24.36
CA THR A 116 25.84 3.15 -24.74
C THR A 116 25.23 3.86 -23.53
N MET A 117 24.57 3.11 -22.64
CA MET A 117 24.03 3.64 -21.39
C MET A 117 25.13 4.16 -20.47
N VAL A 118 26.21 3.38 -20.28
CA VAL A 118 27.37 3.81 -19.48
C VAL A 118 27.99 5.07 -20.07
N GLY A 119 28.21 5.10 -21.38
CA GLY A 119 28.73 6.29 -22.06
C GLY A 119 27.85 7.52 -21.85
N TRP A 120 26.53 7.37 -21.93
CA TRP A 120 25.58 8.44 -21.67
C TRP A 120 25.64 8.91 -20.21
N CYS A 121 25.59 8.00 -19.23
CA CYS A 121 25.70 8.37 -17.83
C CYS A 121 27.03 9.08 -17.52
N SER A 122 28.15 8.59 -18.06
CA SER A 122 29.46 9.22 -17.89
C SER A 122 29.52 10.62 -18.50
N GLN A 123 28.87 10.84 -19.66
CA GLN A 123 28.84 12.14 -20.32
C GLN A 123 28.14 13.20 -19.46
N PHE A 124 27.11 12.82 -18.72
CA PHE A 124 26.31 13.74 -17.89
C PHE A 124 26.63 13.67 -16.39
N PHE A 125 27.64 12.89 -16.00
CA PHE A 125 28.00 12.68 -14.60
C PHE A 125 28.28 14.00 -13.86
N ASP A 126 29.05 14.90 -14.46
CA ASP A 126 29.41 16.20 -13.88
C ASP A 126 28.25 17.21 -13.86
N TYR A 127 27.13 16.90 -14.50
CA TYR A 127 25.91 17.73 -14.52
C TYR A 127 24.84 17.25 -13.53
N ASP A 128 25.05 16.08 -12.91
CA ASP A 128 24.14 15.54 -11.91
C ASP A 128 24.47 16.12 -10.51
N ALA A 129 23.58 16.99 -10.02
CA ALA A 129 23.72 17.65 -8.72
C ALA A 129 23.64 16.71 -7.50
N PHE A 130 23.25 15.44 -7.69
CA PHE A 130 23.33 14.41 -6.64
C PHE A 130 24.68 13.69 -6.63
N MET A 131 25.36 13.60 -7.78
CA MET A 131 26.61 12.87 -7.93
C MET A 131 27.83 13.78 -7.76
N THR A 132 27.72 15.03 -8.19
CA THR A 132 28.79 16.04 -8.13
C THR A 132 28.30 17.32 -7.47
N ALA A 133 29.20 18.03 -6.80
CA ALA A 133 28.88 19.31 -6.18
C ALA A 133 28.65 20.36 -7.27
N SER A 134 27.45 20.94 -7.31
CA SER A 134 27.14 22.01 -8.26
C SER A 134 27.90 23.29 -7.87
N THR A 135 28.29 24.07 -8.88
CA THR A 135 28.85 25.41 -8.69
C THR A 135 28.09 26.41 -9.57
N PRO A 136 27.38 27.40 -9.01
CA PRO A 136 27.16 27.69 -7.58
C PRO A 136 26.48 26.55 -6.80
N ALA A 137 26.55 26.63 -5.46
CA ALA A 137 26.05 25.59 -4.57
C ALA A 137 24.58 25.23 -4.83
N ASN A 138 24.20 24.00 -4.48
CA ASN A 138 22.85 23.51 -4.72
C ASN A 138 21.84 24.34 -3.89
N PRO A 139 20.86 25.02 -4.51
CA PRO A 139 19.92 25.88 -3.81
C PRO A 139 19.09 25.15 -2.75
N TRP A 140 18.84 23.84 -2.93
CA TRP A 140 18.09 23.03 -1.97
C TRP A 140 18.82 22.76 -0.66
N THR A 141 20.15 22.96 -0.62
CA THR A 141 20.98 22.69 0.57
C THR A 141 21.66 23.93 1.14
N SER A 142 21.80 24.98 0.33
CA SER A 142 22.56 26.19 0.67
C SER A 142 21.70 27.43 0.87
N ASP A 143 20.40 27.35 0.57
CA ASP A 143 19.47 28.48 0.54
C ASP A 143 19.94 29.64 -0.38
N ASP A 144 20.91 29.40 -1.27
CA ASP A 144 21.41 30.35 -2.28
C ASP A 144 20.84 30.02 -3.66
N VAL A 145 20.05 30.93 -4.22
CA VAL A 145 19.39 30.77 -5.53
C VAL A 145 20.27 31.10 -6.72
N SER A 146 21.54 31.47 -6.50
CA SER A 146 22.48 31.88 -7.57
C SER A 146 22.58 30.86 -8.70
N LEU A 147 22.61 29.55 -8.39
CA LEU A 147 22.65 28.49 -9.40
C LEU A 147 21.41 28.53 -10.32
N TRP A 148 20.22 28.81 -9.80
CA TRP A 148 19.02 28.93 -10.63
C TRP A 148 19.05 30.18 -11.48
N VAL A 149 19.47 31.33 -10.91
CA VAL A 149 19.53 32.61 -11.63
C VAL A 149 20.47 32.55 -12.83
N ILE A 150 21.59 31.84 -12.73
CA ILE A 150 22.51 31.70 -13.89
C ILE A 150 22.01 30.73 -14.96
N ASN A 151 21.05 29.85 -14.63
CA ASN A 151 20.48 28.85 -15.53
C ASN A 151 19.02 29.20 -15.94
N THR A 152 18.53 30.42 -15.66
CA THR A 152 17.27 30.87 -16.23
C THR A 152 17.46 31.15 -17.71
N ASP A 153 16.66 30.51 -18.57
CA ASP A 153 16.58 30.87 -19.98
C ASP A 153 16.11 32.34 -20.11
N LEU A 154 16.73 33.10 -21.03
CA LEU A 154 16.31 34.47 -21.39
C LEU A 154 14.93 34.49 -22.05
#